data_AF-A0A350CKV3-F1
#
_entry.id   AF-A0A350CKV3-F1
#
_cell.length_a   1.000
_cell.length_b   1.000
_cell.length_c   1.000
_cell.angle_alpha   90.00
_cell.angle_beta   90.00
_cell.angle_gamma   90.00
#
_symmetry.space_group_name_H-M   'P 1'
#
loop_
_entity.id
_entity.type
_entity.pdbx_description
1 polymer ?
#
loop_
_entity_poly.entity_id
_entity_poly.type
_entity_poly.pdbx_seq_one_letter_code
_entity_poly.pdbx_strand_id
1 'polypeptide(L)'
;MQFGVGMLVVLLYARDRFESPGPVRWTTTFTRYWLARTGYMASLLLVYLLLGGAFIDAKPVLSLLMYGNASLKPPSASLPGPLFAALLLTSLLPHVPYLKKFDEIAKGIFQRMGNIPMEVRVFSAQLERAKLVPGSHLRESAYGELGVKAEWLQLPENRLTYWWARIGLMHAIVNSWDANPTYLGYACNRKTSLDDINRRIEQFLALNAIGPNGITADEQPPNTPVRRSVSREIDEIHRSLCDFIAGGLLHCVRGARQRQHLLNELGFQLSERQLRPAMSIHHVFLIGGILFLLILFVALLFQQFLTPGDLPLDIRVWFMIPILYCTSIVIAIYTKSAWRFADIREVGTRPVMGYAAAAALAVLAAFVIQLLFRFVQGGTVLEILSKPGQFTGALLTNLERWPWYVLTFFTTVAIAWTADNHYESDSEPPWLRWTETLGMAAFFCVLQWITLQLLVEFSPHPERWAGKELQMILRTTLVGACIGFFVPHFYRRSFRQTQAVPVRSPVTLTQAV
;
A
#
# COMPACT_ATOMS: atom_id res chain seq x y z
N MET A 1 -10.21 27.57 18.57
CA MET A 1 -9.18 27.04 19.51
C MET A 1 -9.34 25.55 19.82
N GLN A 2 -10.53 25.05 20.19
CA GLN A 2 -10.74 23.66 20.65
C GLN A 2 -10.27 22.59 19.65
N PHE A 3 -10.55 22.76 18.35
CA PHE A 3 -10.07 21.84 17.32
C PHE A 3 -8.54 21.74 17.25
N GLY A 4 -7.84 22.84 17.54
CA GLY A 4 -6.37 22.91 17.48
C GLY A 4 -5.73 22.17 18.62
N VAL A 5 -6.30 22.35 19.82
CA VAL A 5 -5.88 21.59 21.00
C VAL A 5 -6.13 20.10 20.77
N GLY A 6 -7.30 19.70 20.29
CA GLY A 6 -7.60 18.29 19.98
C GLY A 6 -6.70 17.71 18.89
N MET A 7 -6.42 18.47 17.82
CA MET A 7 -5.51 18.06 16.75
C MET A 7 -4.09 17.85 17.28
N LEU A 8 -3.57 18.79 18.09
CA LEU A 8 -2.25 18.67 18.69
C LEU A 8 -2.15 17.41 19.58
N VAL A 9 -3.16 17.18 20.42
CA VAL A 9 -3.23 16.00 21.30
C VAL A 9 -3.25 14.70 20.49
N VAL A 10 -4.07 14.63 19.43
CA VAL A 10 -4.13 13.45 18.55
C VAL A 10 -2.82 13.23 17.81
N LEU A 11 -2.15 14.28 17.33
CA LEU A 11 -0.85 14.15 16.65
C LEU A 11 0.26 13.70 17.58
N LEU A 12 0.31 14.22 18.82
CA LEU A 12 1.27 13.78 19.84
C LEU A 12 1.02 12.32 20.24
N TYR A 13 -0.24 11.95 20.46
CA TYR A 13 -0.64 10.58 20.74
C TYR A 13 -0.27 9.63 19.58
N ALA A 14 -0.62 9.99 18.34
CA ALA A 14 -0.30 9.21 17.15
C ALA A 14 1.21 9.02 16.97
N ARG A 15 2.00 10.07 17.23
CA ARG A 15 3.47 10.00 17.21
C ARG A 15 3.98 8.96 18.19
N ASP A 16 3.60 9.06 19.47
CA ASP A 16 4.07 8.18 20.54
C ASP A 16 3.63 6.73 20.29
N ARG A 17 2.36 6.57 19.88
CA ARG A 17 1.77 5.28 19.53
C ARG A 17 2.47 4.60 18.37
N PHE A 18 2.90 5.35 17.34
CA PHE A 18 3.65 4.82 16.20
C PHE A 18 5.06 4.36 16.58
N GLU A 19 5.71 5.02 17.55
CA GLU A 19 7.06 4.70 18.00
C GLU A 19 7.12 3.53 19.01
N SER A 20 5.99 3.13 19.62
CA SER A 20 5.93 2.00 20.56
C SER A 20 5.68 0.64 19.86
N PRO A 21 6.36 -0.47 20.21
CA PRO A 21 7.27 -0.67 21.36
C PRO A 21 8.75 -0.32 21.12
N GLY A 22 9.12 0.30 19.99
CA GLY A 22 10.49 0.77 19.79
C GLY A 22 10.71 1.49 18.45
N PRO A 23 11.74 2.34 18.35
CA PRO A 23 12.04 3.07 17.13
C PRO A 23 12.43 2.12 16.00
N VAL A 24 11.56 2.09 15.02
CA VAL A 24 11.61 1.39 13.73
C VAL A 24 12.88 1.63 12.88
N ARG A 25 13.70 2.62 13.25
CA ARG A 25 14.55 3.41 12.34
C ARG A 25 15.67 2.66 11.62
N TRP A 26 16.08 1.49 12.07
CA TRP A 26 17.39 0.93 11.71
C TRP A 26 17.49 0.37 10.26
N THR A 27 16.38 0.21 9.52
CA THR A 27 16.40 -0.35 8.14
C THR A 27 15.78 0.54 7.09
N THR A 28 15.13 1.61 7.50
CA THR A 28 14.27 2.38 6.60
C THR A 28 14.95 3.64 6.18
N THR A 29 14.93 3.89 4.87
CA THR A 29 15.33 5.19 4.34
C THR A 29 14.54 6.27 5.07
N PHE A 30 15.24 7.34 5.44
CA PHE A 30 14.67 8.46 6.20
C PHE A 30 13.30 8.89 5.66
N THR A 31 13.18 9.00 4.35
CA THR A 31 11.94 9.37 3.66
C THR A 31 10.78 8.39 3.89
N ARG A 32 11.03 7.07 3.92
CA ARG A 32 9.98 6.08 4.14
C ARG A 32 9.47 6.06 5.57
N TYR A 33 10.37 6.15 6.53
CA TYR A 33 9.98 6.27 7.94
C TYR A 33 9.09 7.49 8.14
N TRP A 34 9.51 8.64 7.61
CA TRP A 34 8.70 9.86 7.71
C TRP A 34 7.38 9.75 6.97
N LEU A 35 7.35 9.17 5.77
CA LEU A 35 6.11 8.98 5.01
C LEU A 35 5.12 8.04 5.73
N ALA A 36 5.61 6.95 6.30
CA ALA A 36 4.79 6.02 7.07
C ALA A 36 4.25 6.66 8.34
N ARG A 37 5.11 7.38 9.07
CA ARG A 37 4.74 8.09 10.28
C ARG A 37 3.73 9.21 10.00
N THR A 38 4.00 10.06 9.01
CA THR A 38 3.08 11.14 8.63
C THR A 38 1.78 10.58 8.07
N GLY A 39 1.83 9.48 7.32
CA GLY A 39 0.65 8.76 6.84
C GLY A 39 -0.23 8.25 7.98
N TYR A 40 0.35 7.61 9.00
CA TYR A 40 -0.37 7.17 10.19
C TYR A 40 -0.97 8.36 10.95
N MET A 41 -0.16 9.39 11.23
CA MET A 41 -0.62 10.62 11.89
C MET A 41 -1.76 11.29 11.10
N ALA A 42 -1.66 11.35 9.77
CA ALA A 42 -2.69 11.89 8.90
C ALA A 42 -3.96 11.04 8.91
N SER A 43 -3.86 9.70 8.98
CA SER A 43 -5.02 8.82 9.08
C SER A 43 -5.78 9.00 10.40
N LEU A 44 -5.08 9.08 11.53
CA LEU A 44 -5.67 9.35 12.84
C LEU A 44 -6.25 10.76 12.92
N LEU A 45 -5.57 11.72 12.31
CA LEU A 45 -6.09 13.08 12.17
C LEU A 45 -7.36 13.09 11.33
N LEU A 46 -7.41 12.37 10.20
CA LEU A 46 -8.61 12.27 9.37
C LEU A 46 -9.78 11.69 10.16
N VAL A 47 -9.56 10.61 10.90
CA VAL A 47 -10.58 10.05 11.80
C VAL A 47 -11.01 11.09 12.83
N TYR A 48 -10.07 11.79 13.47
CA TYR A 48 -10.38 12.89 14.40
C TYR A 48 -11.26 13.97 13.75
N LEU A 49 -10.96 14.36 12.52
CA LEU A 49 -11.74 15.35 11.79
C LEU A 49 -13.15 14.86 11.46
N LEU A 50 -13.27 13.59 11.02
CA LEU A 50 -14.56 12.96 10.75
C LEU A 50 -15.42 12.87 12.01
N LEU A 51 -14.85 12.39 13.12
CA LEU A 51 -15.56 12.30 14.41
C LEU A 51 -15.90 13.71 14.94
N GLY A 52 -14.93 14.62 14.99
CA GLY A 52 -15.12 15.97 15.52
C GLY A 52 -16.11 16.82 14.72
N GLY A 53 -16.17 16.63 13.39
CA GLY A 53 -17.13 17.28 12.51
C GLY A 53 -18.51 16.63 12.51
N ALA A 54 -18.59 15.29 12.58
CA ALA A 54 -19.86 14.56 12.59
C ALA A 54 -20.58 14.59 13.97
N PHE A 55 -19.85 14.74 15.07
CA PHE A 55 -20.40 14.68 16.44
C PHE A 55 -20.73 16.04 17.07
N ILE A 56 -21.00 17.06 16.26
CA ILE A 56 -21.49 18.33 16.82
C ILE A 56 -22.88 18.14 17.47
N ASP A 57 -23.68 17.16 17.00
CA ASP A 57 -24.96 16.73 17.59
C ASP A 57 -24.87 15.33 18.24
N ALA A 58 -23.91 15.13 19.15
CA ALA A 58 -23.48 13.81 19.67
C ALA A 58 -24.53 12.92 20.40
N LYS A 59 -25.78 13.34 20.56
CA LYS A 59 -26.77 12.62 21.40
C LYS A 59 -27.04 11.16 20.96
N PRO A 60 -27.30 10.83 19.69
CA PRO A 60 -27.66 9.46 19.31
C PRO A 60 -26.45 8.50 19.30
N VAL A 61 -25.26 8.94 18.93
CA VAL A 61 -24.08 8.04 18.91
C VAL A 61 -23.50 7.81 20.30
N LEU A 62 -23.56 8.81 21.19
CA LEU A 62 -23.23 8.61 22.60
C LEU A 62 -24.15 7.56 23.23
N SER A 63 -25.45 7.58 22.88
CA SER A 63 -26.40 6.56 23.35
C SER A 63 -26.09 5.15 22.81
N LEU A 64 -25.58 5.04 21.57
CA LEU A 64 -25.18 3.78 20.96
C LEU A 64 -23.89 3.21 21.57
N LEU A 65 -22.89 4.06 21.85
CA LEU A 65 -21.64 3.68 22.52
C LEU A 65 -21.84 3.36 24.00
N MET A 66 -22.79 4.01 24.67
CA MET A 66 -23.14 3.76 26.07
C MET A 66 -24.12 2.60 26.27
N TYR A 67 -24.75 2.09 25.20
CA TYR A 67 -25.72 0.98 25.26
C TYR A 67 -25.14 -0.32 25.88
N GLY A 68 -23.82 -0.44 26.00
CA GLY A 68 -23.14 -1.56 26.67
C GLY A 68 -22.61 -1.28 28.09
N ASN A 69 -22.58 -0.03 28.56
CA ASN A 69 -21.97 0.38 29.84
C ASN A 69 -22.96 1.25 30.64
N ALA A 70 -23.98 0.61 31.21
CA ALA A 70 -25.11 1.26 31.90
C ALA A 70 -24.77 2.09 33.16
N SER A 71 -23.51 2.14 33.59
CA SER A 71 -23.11 2.81 34.86
C SER A 71 -22.44 4.18 34.70
N LEU A 72 -22.26 4.69 33.49
CA LEU A 72 -21.66 6.02 33.27
C LEU A 72 -22.75 7.06 33.09
N LYS A 73 -23.04 7.82 34.17
CA LYS A 73 -23.93 8.98 34.13
C LYS A 73 -23.38 9.97 33.09
N PRO A 74 -24.17 10.41 32.08
CA PRO A 74 -23.67 11.30 31.05
C PRO A 74 -23.17 12.58 31.72
N PRO A 75 -21.92 13.01 31.46
CA PRO A 75 -21.41 14.24 32.05
C PRO A 75 -22.31 15.40 31.63
N SER A 76 -22.84 16.11 32.62
CA SER A 76 -23.78 17.23 32.45
C SER A 76 -23.15 18.47 31.79
N ALA A 77 -21.82 18.47 31.62
CA ALA A 77 -21.11 19.46 30.84
C ALA A 77 -20.93 18.95 29.40
N SER A 78 -21.59 19.61 28.44
CA SER A 78 -21.41 19.35 27.02
C SER A 78 -19.97 19.66 26.61
N LEU A 79 -19.09 18.66 26.70
CA LEU A 79 -17.75 18.74 26.14
C LEU A 79 -17.89 19.10 24.66
N PRO A 80 -17.16 20.11 24.17
CA PRO A 80 -17.17 20.42 22.76
C PRO A 80 -16.80 19.18 21.95
N GLY A 81 -17.59 18.89 20.90
CA GLY A 81 -17.39 17.74 20.02
C GLY A 81 -15.93 17.43 19.62
N PRO A 82 -15.06 18.42 19.37
CA PRO A 82 -13.66 18.18 19.01
C PRO A 82 -12.84 17.65 20.17
N LEU A 83 -13.02 18.21 21.37
CA LEU A 83 -12.32 17.73 22.56
C LEU A 83 -12.82 16.33 22.92
N PHE A 84 -14.12 16.08 22.76
CA PHE A 84 -14.69 14.75 22.91
C PHE A 84 -14.10 13.75 21.90
N ALA A 85 -13.99 14.12 20.62
CA ALA A 85 -13.38 13.26 19.60
C ALA A 85 -11.90 12.98 19.88
N ALA A 86 -11.13 13.99 20.33
CA ALA A 86 -9.75 13.80 20.75
C ALA A 86 -9.64 12.86 21.95
N LEU A 87 -10.50 13.03 22.96
CA LEU A 87 -10.54 12.19 24.16
C LEU A 87 -10.96 10.75 23.80
N LEU A 88 -11.91 10.59 22.87
CA LEU A 88 -12.34 9.30 22.36
C LEU A 88 -11.19 8.59 21.64
N LEU A 89 -10.42 9.31 20.81
CA LEU A 89 -9.28 8.74 20.09
C LEU A 89 -8.05 8.45 20.96
N THR A 90 -7.81 9.20 22.02
CA THR A 90 -6.62 8.99 22.88
C THR A 90 -6.90 8.07 24.07
N SER A 91 -8.05 8.24 24.71
CA SER A 91 -8.42 7.50 25.92
C SER A 91 -9.27 6.26 25.62
N LEU A 92 -10.25 6.36 24.70
CA LEU A 92 -11.22 5.29 24.47
C LEU A 92 -10.75 4.27 23.42
N LEU A 93 -9.95 4.71 22.44
CA LEU A 93 -9.44 3.88 21.35
C LEU A 93 -8.67 2.62 21.81
N PRO A 94 -7.85 2.64 22.88
CA PRO A 94 -7.23 1.43 23.42
C PRO A 94 -8.22 0.47 24.10
N HIS A 95 -9.36 0.97 24.57
CA HIS A 95 -10.30 0.23 25.41
C HIS A 95 -11.49 -0.33 24.60
N VAL A 96 -11.86 0.30 23.48
CA VAL A 96 -12.92 -0.19 22.59
C VAL A 96 -12.34 -1.23 21.63
N PRO A 97 -12.76 -2.50 21.69
CA PRO A 97 -12.13 -3.59 20.94
C PRO A 97 -12.18 -3.40 19.42
N TYR A 98 -13.23 -2.77 18.89
CA TYR A 98 -13.36 -2.50 17.45
C TYR A 98 -12.42 -1.38 16.98
N LEU A 99 -12.34 -0.27 17.71
CA LEU A 99 -11.44 0.84 17.39
C LEU A 99 -9.98 0.44 17.57
N LYS A 100 -9.68 -0.34 18.63
CA LYS A 100 -8.36 -0.91 18.85
C LYS A 100 -7.91 -1.78 17.67
N LYS A 101 -8.78 -2.67 17.16
CA LYS A 101 -8.48 -3.48 15.98
C LYS A 101 -8.19 -2.61 14.75
N PHE A 102 -8.99 -1.59 14.51
CA PHE A 102 -8.76 -0.67 13.39
C PHE A 102 -7.43 0.08 13.53
N ASP A 103 -7.12 0.60 14.72
CA ASP A 103 -5.83 1.26 15.01
C ASP A 103 -4.67 0.30 14.83
N GLU A 104 -4.74 -0.92 15.37
CA GLU A 104 -3.69 -1.92 15.24
C GLU A 104 -3.46 -2.33 13.78
N ILE A 105 -4.54 -2.42 12.98
CA ILE A 105 -4.45 -2.65 11.54
C ILE A 105 -3.76 -1.46 10.85
N ALA A 106 -4.22 -0.24 11.11
CA ALA A 106 -3.67 0.97 10.50
C ALA A 106 -2.20 1.16 10.88
N LYS A 107 -1.89 1.12 12.17
CA LYS A 107 -0.54 1.13 12.73
C LYS A 107 0.30 0.02 12.13
N GLY A 108 -0.20 -1.21 12.07
CA GLY A 108 0.50 -2.34 11.48
C GLY A 108 0.77 -2.16 9.98
N ILE A 109 -0.11 -1.51 9.23
CA ILE A 109 0.09 -1.18 7.81
C ILE A 109 1.21 -0.13 7.67
N PHE A 110 1.12 0.98 8.41
CA PHE A 110 2.09 2.06 8.31
C PHE A 110 3.44 1.66 8.90
N GLN A 111 3.50 0.97 10.04
CA GLN A 111 4.74 0.40 10.57
C GLN A 111 5.31 -0.61 9.58
N ARG A 112 4.52 -1.50 8.97
CA ARG A 112 5.07 -2.37 7.91
C ARG A 112 5.59 -1.59 6.70
N MET A 113 4.95 -0.47 6.33
CA MET A 113 5.45 0.43 5.29
C MET A 113 6.73 1.17 5.70
N GLY A 114 6.88 1.44 7.00
CA GLY A 114 7.92 2.26 7.60
C GLY A 114 9.05 1.48 8.28
N ASN A 115 8.95 0.16 8.49
CA ASN A 115 9.94 -0.72 9.15
C ASN A 115 10.74 -1.55 8.15
N ILE A 116 10.07 -2.04 7.12
CA ILE A 116 10.63 -2.97 6.17
C ILE A 116 10.65 -2.28 4.82
N PRO A 117 11.82 -2.07 4.20
CA PRO A 117 11.90 -1.56 2.84
C PRO A 117 10.96 -2.36 1.94
N MET A 118 10.22 -1.68 1.05
CA MET A 118 9.27 -2.38 0.17
C MET A 118 9.97 -3.47 -0.65
N GLU A 119 11.26 -3.27 -0.98
CA GLU A 119 12.11 -4.27 -1.61
C GLU A 119 12.27 -5.51 -0.74
N VAL A 120 12.51 -5.36 0.57
CA VAL A 120 12.58 -6.49 1.51
C VAL A 120 11.24 -7.19 1.62
N ARG A 121 10.13 -6.46 1.66
CA ARG A 121 8.78 -7.08 1.73
C ARG A 121 8.42 -7.85 0.46
N VAL A 122 8.65 -7.25 -0.71
CA VAL A 122 8.43 -7.92 -1.99
C VAL A 122 9.30 -9.17 -2.06
N PHE A 123 10.57 -9.05 -1.65
CA PHE A 123 11.53 -10.15 -1.67
C PHE A 123 11.20 -11.24 -0.64
N SER A 124 10.76 -10.87 0.57
CA SER A 124 10.26 -11.78 1.61
C SER A 124 9.03 -12.55 1.13
N ALA A 125 8.06 -11.87 0.52
CA ALA A 125 6.89 -12.51 -0.08
C ALA A 125 7.23 -13.44 -1.26
N GLN A 126 8.36 -13.19 -1.95
CA GLN A 126 8.91 -14.11 -2.95
C GLN A 126 9.56 -15.32 -2.27
N LEU A 127 10.32 -15.12 -1.19
CA LEU A 127 10.92 -16.20 -0.40
C LEU A 127 9.87 -17.11 0.22
N GLU A 128 8.76 -16.58 0.74
CA GLU A 128 7.64 -17.37 1.27
C GLU A 128 7.09 -18.37 0.25
N ARG A 129 7.11 -18.01 -1.04
CA ARG A 129 6.61 -18.84 -2.14
C ARG A 129 7.68 -19.69 -2.79
N ALA A 130 8.95 -19.39 -2.53
CA ALA A 130 10.07 -20.11 -3.11
C ALA A 130 10.09 -21.56 -2.59
N LYS A 131 10.43 -22.50 -3.46
CA LYS A 131 10.66 -23.87 -3.03
C LYS A 131 12.02 -23.94 -2.34
N LEU A 132 12.06 -24.41 -1.10
CA LEU A 132 13.29 -24.58 -0.34
C LEU A 132 13.79 -26.02 -0.51
N VAL A 133 14.96 -26.18 -1.13
CA VAL A 133 15.67 -27.45 -1.31
C VAL A 133 17.07 -27.28 -0.70
N PRO A 134 17.25 -27.60 0.59
CA PRO A 134 18.50 -27.33 1.30
C PRO A 134 19.64 -28.21 0.78
N GLY A 135 20.85 -27.65 0.75
CA GLY A 135 22.10 -28.39 0.62
C GLY A 135 22.33 -29.35 1.79
N SER A 136 23.18 -30.37 1.60
CA SER A 136 23.40 -31.44 2.59
C SER A 136 23.82 -30.92 3.97
N HIS A 137 24.77 -29.98 4.03
CA HIS A 137 25.27 -29.38 5.28
C HIS A 137 24.16 -28.70 6.13
N LEU A 138 23.24 -27.97 5.48
CA LEU A 138 22.19 -27.23 6.19
C LEU A 138 21.13 -28.15 6.80
N ARG A 139 20.98 -29.36 6.27
CA ARG A 139 20.05 -30.36 6.77
C ARG A 139 20.48 -30.88 8.14
N GLU A 140 21.77 -31.19 8.29
CA GLU A 140 22.29 -31.79 9.54
C GLU A 140 22.11 -30.86 10.75
N SER A 141 22.37 -29.56 10.59
CA SER A 141 22.17 -28.56 11.65
C SER A 141 20.70 -28.40 12.04
N ALA A 142 19.78 -28.29 11.07
CA ALA A 142 18.35 -28.13 11.34
C ALA A 142 17.73 -29.36 12.03
N TYR A 143 18.24 -30.57 11.73
CA TYR A 143 17.73 -31.80 12.33
C TYR A 143 18.17 -31.99 13.78
N GLY A 144 19.35 -31.48 14.15
CA GLY A 144 19.89 -31.58 15.52
C GLY A 144 19.17 -30.68 16.52
N GLU A 145 19.05 -29.38 16.22
CA GLU A 145 18.58 -28.37 17.20
C GLU A 145 17.05 -28.36 17.38
N LEU A 146 16.30 -28.55 16.29
CA LEU A 146 14.83 -28.38 16.27
C LEU A 146 14.08 -29.70 16.10
N GLY A 147 14.78 -30.84 16.05
CA GLY A 147 14.20 -32.17 15.89
C GLY A 147 13.44 -32.35 14.57
N VAL A 148 13.75 -31.54 13.55
CA VAL A 148 13.13 -31.61 12.22
C VAL A 148 13.58 -32.90 11.53
N LYS A 149 12.67 -33.59 10.84
CA LYS A 149 12.99 -34.75 10.01
C LYS A 149 13.04 -34.38 8.53
N ALA A 150 13.94 -35.00 7.77
CA ALA A 150 14.06 -34.77 6.32
C ALA A 150 12.76 -35.06 5.56
N GLU A 151 12.03 -36.07 6.00
CA GLU A 151 10.76 -36.52 5.40
C GLU A 151 9.67 -35.46 5.48
N TRP A 152 9.72 -34.58 6.49
CA TRP A 152 8.71 -33.54 6.69
C TRP A 152 8.70 -32.49 5.57
N LEU A 153 9.83 -32.30 4.88
CA LEU A 153 9.92 -31.40 3.72
C LEU A 153 9.31 -32.00 2.45
N GLN A 154 9.05 -33.32 2.45
CA GLN A 154 8.39 -34.01 1.35
C GLN A 154 6.87 -34.08 1.55
N LEU A 155 6.38 -33.69 2.73
CA LEU A 155 4.95 -33.61 3.01
C LEU A 155 4.30 -32.51 2.16
N PRO A 156 2.98 -32.61 1.89
CA PRO A 156 2.27 -31.58 1.14
C PRO A 156 2.24 -30.24 1.90
N GLU A 157 2.24 -29.13 1.16
CA GLU A 157 2.27 -27.75 1.71
C GLU A 157 1.06 -27.40 2.62
N ASN A 158 0.02 -28.23 2.65
CA ASN A 158 -1.14 -28.03 3.52
C ASN A 158 -0.93 -28.52 4.96
N ARG A 159 0.18 -29.21 5.26
CA ARG A 159 0.55 -29.70 6.59
C ARG A 159 1.37 -28.66 7.35
N LEU A 160 1.04 -28.42 8.61
CA LEU A 160 1.81 -27.56 9.51
C LEU A 160 3.23 -28.11 9.72
N THR A 161 3.37 -29.44 9.74
CA THR A 161 4.66 -30.13 9.86
C THR A 161 5.62 -29.77 8.72
N TYR A 162 5.11 -29.60 7.50
CA TYR A 162 5.92 -29.11 6.37
C TYR A 162 6.46 -27.69 6.63
N TRP A 163 5.58 -26.78 7.08
CA TRP A 163 5.96 -25.40 7.38
C TRP A 163 6.94 -25.31 8.55
N TRP A 164 6.79 -26.15 9.57
CA TRP A 164 7.74 -26.23 10.67
C TRP A 164 9.11 -26.71 10.22
N ALA A 165 9.17 -27.75 9.39
CA ALA A 165 10.43 -28.23 8.84
C ALA A 165 11.14 -27.14 8.02
N ARG A 166 10.36 -26.36 7.26
CA ARG A 166 10.86 -25.20 6.51
C ARG A 166 11.38 -24.08 7.43
N ILE A 167 10.65 -23.76 8.51
CA ILE A 167 11.11 -22.80 9.55
C ILE A 167 12.44 -23.26 10.12
N GLY A 168 12.57 -24.54 10.47
CA GLY A 168 13.81 -25.04 11.08
C GLY A 168 15.02 -24.97 10.15
N LEU A 169 14.85 -25.23 8.85
CA LEU A 169 15.90 -25.00 7.87
C LEU A 169 16.29 -23.52 7.75
N MET A 170 15.29 -22.63 7.71
CA MET A 170 15.53 -21.19 7.62
C MET A 170 16.22 -20.65 8.86
N HIS A 171 15.87 -21.18 10.03
CA HIS A 171 16.52 -20.87 11.30
C HIS A 171 17.98 -21.31 11.31
N ALA A 172 18.28 -22.54 10.86
CA ALA A 172 19.65 -23.02 10.70
C ALA A 172 20.48 -22.17 9.72
N ILE A 173 19.88 -21.72 8.61
CA ILE A 173 20.50 -20.78 7.67
C ILE A 173 20.87 -19.47 8.37
N VAL A 174 19.96 -18.92 9.17
CA VAL A 174 20.20 -17.64 9.87
C VAL A 174 21.24 -17.82 10.97
N ASN A 175 21.23 -18.92 11.72
CA ASN A 175 22.25 -19.19 12.73
C ASN A 175 23.64 -19.38 12.11
N SER A 176 23.74 -19.91 10.90
CA SER A 176 25.03 -20.03 10.21
C SER A 176 25.59 -18.68 9.74
N TRP A 177 24.83 -17.58 9.84
CA TRP A 177 25.31 -16.25 9.45
C TRP A 177 26.30 -15.65 10.44
N ASP A 178 26.29 -16.09 11.70
CA ASP A 178 27.30 -15.68 12.69
C ASP A 178 28.70 -16.18 12.31
N ALA A 179 28.79 -17.30 11.60
CA ALA A 179 30.05 -17.83 11.08
C ALA A 179 30.46 -17.21 9.73
N ASN A 180 29.54 -16.57 9.00
CA ASN A 180 29.81 -16.03 7.67
C ASN A 180 30.12 -14.52 7.74
N PRO A 181 31.36 -14.08 7.39
CA PRO A 181 31.76 -12.68 7.51
C PRO A 181 30.91 -11.73 6.65
N THR A 182 30.28 -12.25 5.58
CA THR A 182 29.38 -11.47 4.71
C THR A 182 28.13 -11.01 5.46
N TYR A 183 27.58 -11.86 6.32
CA TYR A 183 26.30 -11.62 7.00
C TYR A 183 26.47 -11.20 8.46
N LEU A 184 27.65 -11.44 9.05
CA LEU A 184 27.96 -11.11 10.45
C LEU A 184 27.59 -9.67 10.82
N GLY A 185 27.94 -8.69 9.97
CA GLY A 185 27.60 -7.29 10.23
C GLY A 185 26.08 -7.04 10.30
N TYR A 186 25.30 -7.71 9.45
CA TYR A 186 23.84 -7.62 9.50
C TYR A 186 23.26 -8.35 10.73
N ALA A 187 23.73 -9.58 11.00
CA ALA A 187 23.30 -10.38 12.14
C ALA A 187 23.55 -9.66 13.47
N CYS A 188 24.76 -9.13 13.68
CA CYS A 188 25.11 -8.33 14.85
C CYS A 188 24.23 -7.07 14.98
N ASN A 189 24.01 -6.34 13.89
CA ASN A 189 23.16 -5.15 13.89
C ASN A 189 21.67 -5.47 14.15
N ARG A 190 21.26 -6.74 13.94
CA ARG A 190 19.88 -7.20 14.08
C ARG A 190 19.67 -8.27 15.13
N LYS A 191 20.63 -8.39 16.06
CA LYS A 191 20.62 -9.41 17.11
C LYS A 191 19.30 -9.43 17.90
N THR A 192 18.77 -8.27 18.26
CA THR A 192 17.48 -8.17 18.98
C THR A 192 16.29 -8.75 18.21
N SER A 193 16.29 -8.64 16.88
CA SER A 193 15.25 -9.23 16.02
C SER A 193 15.42 -10.74 15.93
N LEU A 194 16.66 -11.23 15.85
CA LEU A 194 16.97 -12.64 15.87
C LEU A 194 16.63 -13.29 17.23
N ASP A 195 16.95 -12.62 18.34
CA ASP A 195 16.61 -13.04 19.69
C ASP A 195 15.09 -13.15 19.90
N ASP A 196 14.30 -12.23 19.33
CA ASP A 196 12.81 -12.33 19.37
C ASP A 196 12.30 -13.54 18.59
N ILE A 197 12.87 -13.83 17.41
CA ILE A 197 12.54 -15.00 16.61
C ILE A 197 12.89 -16.28 17.38
N ASN A 198 14.09 -16.36 17.95
CA ASN A 198 14.56 -17.49 18.75
C ASN A 198 13.63 -17.74 19.95
N ARG A 199 13.29 -16.68 20.69
CA ARG A 199 12.36 -16.76 21.82
C ARG A 199 10.98 -17.30 21.42
N ARG A 200 10.44 -16.89 20.26
CA ARG A 200 9.15 -17.41 19.76
C ARG A 200 9.24 -18.89 19.39
N ILE A 201 10.33 -19.30 18.75
CA ILE A 201 10.61 -20.71 18.42
C ILE A 201 10.68 -21.55 19.71
N GLU A 202 11.42 -21.09 20.72
CA GLU A 202 11.52 -21.76 22.03
C GLU A 202 10.17 -21.85 22.75
N GLN A 203 9.39 -20.78 22.76
CA GLN A 203 8.03 -20.78 23.31
C GLN A 203 7.13 -21.78 22.59
N PHE A 204 7.22 -21.86 21.25
CA PHE A 204 6.47 -22.81 20.46
C PHE A 204 6.86 -24.27 20.77
N LEU A 205 8.16 -24.54 20.95
CA LEU A 205 8.68 -25.85 21.36
C LEU A 205 8.21 -26.24 22.77
N ALA A 206 8.24 -25.29 23.71
CA ALA A 206 7.83 -25.51 25.10
C ALA A 206 6.35 -25.87 25.25
N LEU A 207 5.51 -25.49 24.29
CA LEU A 207 4.09 -25.89 24.24
C LEU A 207 3.89 -27.38 23.88
N ASN A 208 4.97 -28.15 23.65
CA ASN A 208 4.94 -29.56 23.24
C ASN A 208 4.02 -29.80 22.03
N ALA A 209 3.90 -28.80 21.15
CA ALA A 209 3.07 -28.90 19.95
C ALA A 209 3.63 -29.95 18.96
N ILE A 210 4.88 -30.37 19.14
CA ILE A 210 5.63 -31.27 18.27
C ILE A 210 5.77 -32.64 18.95
N GLY A 211 5.13 -33.65 18.38
CA GLY A 211 5.32 -35.04 18.74
C GLY A 211 6.32 -35.75 17.81
N PRO A 212 6.59 -37.05 18.05
CA PRO A 212 7.52 -37.85 17.24
C PRO A 212 7.11 -37.96 15.77
N ASN A 213 5.82 -37.77 15.47
CA ASN A 213 5.24 -37.86 14.13
C ASN A 213 5.03 -36.49 13.46
N GLY A 214 5.45 -35.39 14.10
CA GLY A 214 5.25 -34.02 13.61
C GLY A 214 4.37 -33.20 14.54
N ILE A 215 3.72 -32.16 14.01
CA ILE A 215 2.89 -31.26 14.82
C ILE A 215 1.56 -31.96 15.15
N THR A 216 1.26 -32.12 16.44
CA THR A 216 0.03 -32.78 16.93
C THR A 216 -1.24 -32.12 16.40
N ALA A 217 -1.21 -30.81 16.16
CA ALA A 217 -2.32 -30.07 15.58
C ALA A 217 -2.62 -30.40 14.10
N ASP A 218 -1.74 -31.11 13.38
CA ASP A 218 -2.01 -31.53 11.98
C ASP A 218 -3.10 -32.61 11.88
N GLU A 219 -3.31 -33.40 12.93
CA GLU A 219 -4.35 -34.42 12.99
C GLU A 219 -5.73 -33.81 13.28
N GLN A 220 -5.78 -32.57 13.78
CA GLN A 220 -7.02 -31.89 14.08
C GLN A 220 -7.69 -31.30 12.84
N PRO A 221 -9.03 -31.23 12.79
CA PRO A 221 -9.73 -30.59 11.68
C PRO A 221 -9.33 -29.11 11.56
N PRO A 222 -9.32 -28.53 10.33
CA PRO A 222 -8.79 -27.19 10.05
C PRO A 222 -9.46 -26.05 10.83
N ASN A 223 -10.66 -26.29 11.38
CA ASN A 223 -11.45 -25.30 12.09
C ASN A 223 -11.29 -25.31 13.61
N THR A 224 -10.44 -26.16 14.19
CA THR A 224 -10.23 -26.13 15.64
C THR A 224 -9.49 -24.85 16.06
N PRO A 225 -9.84 -24.26 17.23
CA PRO A 225 -9.17 -23.05 17.71
C PRO A 225 -7.67 -23.28 17.95
N VAL A 226 -7.30 -24.48 18.40
CA VAL A 226 -5.90 -24.89 18.62
C VAL A 226 -5.12 -24.88 17.30
N ARG A 227 -5.62 -25.54 16.25
CA ARG A 227 -4.95 -25.58 14.94
C ARG A 227 -4.83 -24.18 14.33
N ARG A 228 -5.85 -23.33 14.47
CA ARG A 228 -5.79 -21.93 14.00
C ARG A 228 -4.73 -21.11 14.75
N SER A 229 -4.62 -21.29 16.07
CA SER A 229 -3.59 -20.62 16.87
C SER A 229 -2.18 -21.07 16.47
N VAL A 230 -1.97 -22.38 16.34
CA VAL A 230 -0.69 -22.96 15.92
C VAL A 230 -0.31 -22.53 14.51
N SER A 231 -1.25 -22.61 13.56
CA SER A 231 -1.03 -22.14 12.18
C SER A 231 -0.67 -20.67 12.12
N ARG A 232 -1.31 -19.84 12.96
CA ARG A 232 -0.99 -18.41 13.02
C ARG A 232 0.41 -18.16 13.57
N GLU A 233 0.83 -18.88 14.60
CA GLU A 233 2.18 -18.74 15.17
C GLU A 233 3.25 -19.18 14.17
N ILE A 234 3.05 -20.31 13.49
CA ILE A 234 3.93 -20.80 12.42
C ILE A 234 4.02 -19.77 11.29
N ASP A 235 2.89 -19.22 10.84
CA ASP A 235 2.87 -18.17 9.82
C ASP A 235 3.65 -16.92 10.26
N GLU A 236 3.49 -16.51 11.52
CA GLU A 236 4.19 -15.33 12.07
C GLU A 236 5.71 -15.56 12.14
N ILE A 237 6.17 -16.71 12.65
CA ILE A 237 7.59 -17.08 12.71
C ILE A 237 8.19 -17.19 11.30
N HIS A 238 7.51 -17.89 10.38
CA HIS A 238 7.96 -18.06 9.00
C HIS A 238 8.11 -16.71 8.29
N ARG A 239 7.14 -15.80 8.43
CA ARG A 239 7.24 -14.44 7.88
C ARG A 239 8.41 -13.66 8.48
N SER A 240 8.61 -13.72 9.80
CA SER A 240 9.73 -13.04 10.45
C SER A 240 11.09 -13.53 9.96
N LEU A 241 11.25 -14.85 9.74
CA LEU A 241 12.46 -15.41 9.14
C LEU A 241 12.64 -15.00 7.68
N CYS A 242 11.58 -15.02 6.87
CA CYS A 242 11.62 -14.53 5.48
C CYS A 242 12.04 -13.06 5.41
N ASP A 243 11.48 -12.21 6.29
CA ASP A 243 11.82 -10.79 6.38
C ASP A 243 13.28 -10.58 6.80
N PHE A 244 13.77 -11.36 7.76
CA PHE A 244 15.16 -11.32 8.22
C PHE A 244 16.14 -11.75 7.11
N ILE A 245 15.85 -12.88 6.44
CA ILE A 245 16.67 -13.39 5.34
C ILE A 245 16.68 -12.42 4.16
N ALA A 246 15.50 -11.92 3.77
CA ALA A 246 15.36 -10.92 2.71
C ALA A 246 16.14 -9.64 3.04
N GLY A 247 16.07 -9.18 4.30
CA GLY A 247 16.79 -8.03 4.82
C GLY A 247 18.30 -8.21 4.76
N GLY A 248 18.82 -9.34 5.23
CA GLY A 248 20.25 -9.63 5.22
C GLY A 248 20.82 -9.75 3.81
N LEU A 249 20.13 -10.44 2.91
CA LEU A 249 20.53 -10.55 1.52
C LEU A 249 20.53 -9.20 0.79
N LEU A 250 19.51 -8.37 1.00
CA LEU A 250 19.45 -7.03 0.40
C LEU A 250 20.50 -6.07 1.00
N HIS A 251 20.86 -6.25 2.27
CA HIS A 251 21.89 -5.45 2.94
C HIS A 251 23.29 -5.82 2.42
N CYS A 252 23.59 -7.11 2.33
CA CYS A 252 24.92 -7.60 1.99
C CYS A 252 25.17 -7.62 0.47
N VAL A 253 24.12 -7.69 -0.35
CA VAL A 253 24.26 -7.95 -1.79
C VAL A 253 23.44 -6.96 -2.61
N ARG A 254 24.14 -6.12 -3.39
CA ARG A 254 23.50 -5.10 -4.23
C ARG A 254 22.97 -5.66 -5.56
N GLY A 255 23.63 -6.67 -6.13
CA GLY A 255 23.29 -7.22 -7.45
C GLY A 255 22.12 -8.21 -7.41
N ALA A 256 21.16 -8.09 -8.34
CA ALA A 256 20.04 -9.05 -8.44
C ALA A 256 20.51 -10.48 -8.74
N ARG A 257 21.48 -10.66 -9.65
CA ARG A 257 22.05 -11.98 -9.98
C ARG A 257 22.81 -12.60 -8.82
N GLN A 258 23.60 -11.81 -8.11
CA GLN A 258 24.34 -12.28 -6.94
C GLN A 258 23.38 -12.68 -5.82
N ARG A 259 22.28 -11.93 -5.62
CA ARG A 259 21.20 -12.33 -4.70
C ARG A 259 20.57 -13.66 -5.08
N GLN A 260 20.29 -13.88 -6.36
CA GLN A 260 19.75 -15.15 -6.83
C GLN A 260 20.73 -16.30 -6.65
N HIS A 261 22.01 -16.08 -6.94
CA HIS A 261 23.05 -17.09 -6.72
C HIS A 261 23.10 -17.50 -5.25
N LEU A 262 23.18 -16.52 -4.34
CA LEU A 262 23.21 -16.78 -2.91
C LEU A 262 21.92 -17.44 -2.41
N LEU A 263 20.77 -17.08 -2.96
CA LEU A 263 19.52 -17.78 -2.66
C LEU A 263 19.54 -19.24 -3.09
N ASN A 264 20.04 -19.53 -4.28
CA ASN A 264 20.19 -20.89 -4.76
C ASN A 264 21.17 -21.68 -3.88
N GLU A 265 22.27 -21.05 -3.42
CA GLU A 265 23.22 -21.64 -2.46
C GLU A 265 22.57 -21.92 -1.09
N LEU A 266 21.69 -21.03 -0.63
CA LEU A 266 20.86 -21.22 0.56
C LEU A 266 19.74 -22.26 0.34
N GLY A 267 19.58 -22.78 -0.88
CA GLY A 267 18.58 -23.79 -1.24
C GLY A 267 17.24 -23.22 -1.72
N PHE A 268 17.06 -21.90 -1.79
CA PHE A 268 15.84 -21.30 -2.33
C PHE A 268 15.85 -21.37 -3.86
N GLN A 269 14.98 -22.18 -4.43
CA GLN A 269 14.75 -22.26 -5.88
C GLN A 269 13.75 -21.19 -6.29
N LEU A 270 14.25 -19.99 -6.58
CA LEU A 270 13.47 -18.92 -7.18
C LEU A 270 13.71 -18.89 -8.69
N SER A 271 12.63 -18.97 -9.46
CA SER A 271 12.72 -18.65 -10.88
C SER A 271 13.15 -17.20 -11.05
N GLU A 272 13.99 -16.91 -12.04
CA GLU A 272 14.40 -15.54 -12.37
C GLU A 272 13.20 -14.59 -12.53
N ARG A 273 12.05 -15.12 -12.97
CA ARG A 273 10.80 -14.37 -13.13
C ARG A 273 10.17 -13.98 -11.79
N GLN A 274 10.35 -14.79 -10.74
CA GLN A 274 9.79 -14.56 -9.41
C GLN A 274 10.59 -13.54 -8.61
N LEU A 275 11.91 -13.45 -8.80
CA LEU A 275 12.82 -12.57 -8.06
C LEU A 275 12.70 -11.08 -8.38
N ARG A 276 11.97 -10.71 -9.44
CA ARG A 276 12.03 -9.34 -9.96
C ARG A 276 10.95 -8.50 -9.30
N PRO A 277 11.32 -7.40 -8.63
CA PRO A 277 10.36 -6.64 -7.82
C PRO A 277 9.25 -6.06 -8.69
N ALA A 278 8.03 -6.11 -8.16
CA ALA A 278 6.95 -5.21 -8.55
C ALA A 278 7.49 -3.78 -8.71
N MET A 279 7.02 -3.06 -9.73
CA MET A 279 7.51 -1.72 -10.10
C MET A 279 7.80 -0.89 -8.83
N SER A 280 9.08 -0.55 -8.60
CA SER A 280 9.47 0.06 -7.32
C SER A 280 8.66 1.35 -7.12
N ILE A 281 8.22 1.57 -5.88
CA ILE A 281 7.46 2.77 -5.48
C ILE A 281 8.13 4.05 -6.01
N HIS A 282 9.46 4.08 -6.06
CA HIS A 282 10.22 5.20 -6.62
C HIS A 282 9.90 5.47 -8.09
N HIS A 283 9.72 4.44 -8.92
CA HIS A 283 9.35 4.60 -10.33
C HIS A 283 7.92 5.12 -10.45
N VAL A 284 7.00 4.63 -9.61
CA VAL A 284 5.61 5.10 -9.59
C VAL A 284 5.54 6.58 -9.21
N PHE A 285 6.32 7.02 -8.21
CA PHE A 285 6.41 8.43 -7.83
C PHE A 285 7.12 9.28 -8.89
N LEU A 286 8.18 8.78 -9.52
CA LEU A 286 8.88 9.50 -10.59
C LEU A 286 7.93 9.74 -11.79
N ILE A 287 7.26 8.67 -12.25
CA ILE A 287 6.29 8.74 -13.35
C ILE A 287 5.14 9.67 -12.95
N GLY A 288 4.58 9.49 -11.74
CA GLY A 288 3.51 10.34 -11.22
C GLY A 288 3.92 11.81 -11.11
N GLY A 289 5.16 12.11 -10.70
CA GLY A 289 5.70 13.46 -10.58
C GLY A 289 5.96 14.14 -11.93
N ILE A 290 6.50 13.41 -12.91
CA ILE A 290 6.66 13.92 -14.28
C ILE A 290 5.29 14.24 -14.90
N LEU A 291 4.32 13.34 -14.72
CA LEU A 291 2.96 13.54 -15.23
C LEU A 291 2.23 14.66 -14.50
N PHE A 292 2.47 14.83 -13.20
CA PHE A 292 1.96 15.96 -12.43
C PHE A 292 2.41 17.28 -13.04
N LEU A 293 3.72 17.43 -13.28
CA LEU A 293 4.29 18.63 -13.88
C LEU A 293 3.77 18.84 -15.29
N LEU A 294 3.61 17.78 -16.08
CA LEU A 294 3.07 17.84 -17.43
C LEU A 294 1.60 18.32 -17.43
N ILE A 295 0.74 17.75 -16.59
CA ILE A 295 -0.68 18.12 -16.50
C ILE A 295 -0.82 19.56 -15.97
N LEU A 296 0.00 19.94 -14.99
CA LEU A 296 0.06 21.31 -14.48
C LEU A 296 0.47 22.29 -15.59
N PHE A 297 1.48 21.93 -16.39
CA PHE A 297 1.94 22.73 -17.53
C PHE A 297 0.84 22.88 -18.60
N VAL A 298 0.15 21.79 -18.97
CA VAL A 298 -0.99 21.84 -19.90
C VAL A 298 -2.09 22.75 -19.39
N ALA A 299 -2.42 22.67 -18.09
CA ALA A 299 -3.40 23.55 -17.48
C ALA A 299 -2.99 25.03 -17.60
N LEU A 300 -1.73 25.35 -17.26
CA LEU A 300 -1.18 26.72 -17.27
C LEU A 300 -1.15 27.32 -18.68
N LEU A 301 -0.65 26.57 -19.65
CA LEU A 301 -0.66 27.01 -21.06
C LEU A 301 -2.08 27.32 -21.53
N PHE A 302 -3.05 26.45 -21.23
CA PHE A 302 -4.43 26.65 -21.67
C PHE A 302 -5.07 27.92 -21.10
N GLN A 303 -4.72 28.31 -19.87
CA GLN A 303 -5.19 29.59 -19.34
C GLN A 303 -4.52 30.77 -20.02
N GLN A 304 -3.20 30.71 -20.21
CA GLN A 304 -2.47 31.82 -20.80
C GLN A 304 -2.93 32.13 -22.24
N PHE A 305 -3.25 31.11 -23.04
CA PHE A 305 -3.55 31.30 -24.47
C PHE A 305 -5.04 31.44 -24.81
N LEU A 306 -5.95 30.75 -24.11
CA LEU A 306 -7.37 30.71 -24.52
C LEU A 306 -8.27 31.65 -23.73
N THR A 307 -7.83 32.08 -22.56
CA THR A 307 -8.56 33.02 -21.70
C THR A 307 -7.59 34.07 -21.19
N PRO A 308 -7.07 34.95 -22.07
CA PRO A 308 -6.27 36.09 -21.65
C PRO A 308 -7.18 37.07 -20.88
N GLY A 309 -7.34 36.83 -19.59
CA GLY A 309 -8.08 37.65 -18.64
C GLY A 309 -7.46 37.47 -17.25
N ASP A 310 -7.88 38.28 -16.29
CA ASP A 310 -7.35 38.25 -14.93
C ASP A 310 -7.37 36.81 -14.40
N LEU A 311 -6.19 36.29 -14.06
CA LEU A 311 -6.05 34.96 -13.49
C LEU A 311 -7.03 34.84 -12.31
N PRO A 312 -8.08 33.99 -12.38
CA PRO A 312 -8.91 33.79 -11.22
C PRO A 312 -8.01 33.33 -10.07
N LEU A 313 -8.03 34.08 -8.97
CA LEU A 313 -7.16 33.95 -7.79
C LEU A 313 -7.15 32.56 -7.14
N ASP A 314 -7.96 31.61 -7.61
CA ASP A 314 -8.08 30.30 -7.03
C ASP A 314 -7.02 29.32 -7.55
N ILE A 315 -5.76 29.61 -7.21
CA ILE A 315 -4.57 28.77 -7.44
C ILE A 315 -4.83 27.31 -7.03
N ARG A 316 -5.75 27.03 -6.12
CA ARG A 316 -6.04 25.67 -5.65
C ARG A 316 -6.55 24.74 -6.74
N VAL A 317 -7.42 25.23 -7.64
CA VAL A 317 -7.98 24.40 -8.72
C VAL A 317 -6.87 23.90 -9.64
N TRP A 318 -5.83 24.71 -9.82
CA TRP A 318 -4.63 24.42 -10.61
C TRP A 318 -3.83 23.24 -10.07
N PHE A 319 -3.76 23.10 -8.75
CA PHE A 319 -3.07 21.98 -8.11
C PHE A 319 -3.98 20.77 -7.92
N MET A 320 -5.26 21.02 -7.61
CA MET A 320 -6.23 19.96 -7.34
C MET A 320 -6.40 19.03 -8.55
N ILE A 321 -6.57 19.59 -9.76
CA ILE A 321 -6.81 18.78 -10.96
C ILE A 321 -5.63 17.82 -11.27
N PRO A 322 -4.36 18.29 -11.37
CA PRO A 322 -3.22 17.40 -11.55
C PRO A 322 -3.07 16.37 -10.43
N ILE A 323 -3.31 16.75 -9.15
CA ILE A 323 -3.26 15.80 -8.04
C ILE A 323 -4.27 14.67 -8.26
N LEU A 324 -5.52 14.97 -8.63
CA LEU A 324 -6.56 13.96 -8.86
C LEU A 324 -6.19 12.99 -10.00
N TYR A 325 -5.64 13.51 -11.10
CA TYR A 325 -5.17 12.65 -12.19
C TYR A 325 -3.96 11.80 -11.76
N CYS A 326 -2.98 12.37 -11.08
CA CYS A 326 -1.83 11.62 -10.58
C CYS A 326 -2.24 10.54 -9.58
N THR A 327 -3.16 10.83 -8.67
CA THR A 327 -3.74 9.84 -7.76
C THR A 327 -4.40 8.71 -8.54
N SER A 328 -5.17 9.03 -9.58
CA SER A 328 -5.82 8.04 -10.46
C SER A 328 -4.81 7.13 -11.16
N ILE A 329 -3.71 7.71 -11.69
CA ILE A 329 -2.62 7.00 -12.37
C ILE A 329 -1.86 6.10 -11.39
N VAL A 330 -1.47 6.64 -10.23
CA VAL A 330 -0.74 5.90 -9.19
C VAL A 330 -1.57 4.72 -8.72
N ILE A 331 -2.86 4.93 -8.43
CA ILE A 331 -3.74 3.84 -7.99
C ILE A 331 -3.90 2.80 -9.10
N ALA A 332 -4.18 3.20 -10.35
CA ALA A 332 -4.31 2.27 -11.47
C ALA A 332 -3.09 1.36 -11.67
N ILE A 333 -1.88 1.91 -11.54
CA ILE A 333 -0.62 1.18 -11.71
C ILE A 333 -0.27 0.36 -10.48
N TYR A 334 -0.40 0.95 -9.29
CA TYR A 334 0.01 0.33 -8.03
C TYR A 334 -0.86 -0.87 -7.68
N THR A 335 -2.18 -0.80 -7.90
CA THR A 335 -3.07 -1.91 -7.59
C THR A 335 -2.76 -3.15 -8.44
N LYS A 336 -2.29 -2.98 -9.67
CA LYS A 336 -1.87 -4.11 -10.51
C LYS A 336 -0.66 -4.83 -9.96
N SER A 337 0.28 -4.10 -9.38
CA SER A 337 1.48 -4.70 -8.79
C SER A 337 1.24 -5.23 -7.38
N ALA A 338 0.27 -4.65 -6.66
CA ALA A 338 -0.08 -5.02 -5.29
C ALA A 338 -1.10 -6.16 -5.21
N TRP A 339 -2.04 -6.26 -6.14
CA TRP A 339 -3.16 -7.20 -6.08
C TRP A 339 -3.06 -8.26 -7.18
N ARG A 340 -2.91 -9.53 -6.78
CA ARG A 340 -2.84 -10.67 -7.71
C ARG A 340 -4.04 -10.75 -8.66
N PHE A 341 -5.25 -10.47 -8.16
CA PHE A 341 -6.46 -10.51 -8.98
C PHE A 341 -6.58 -9.34 -9.97
N ALA A 342 -5.71 -8.32 -9.86
CA ALA A 342 -5.63 -7.19 -10.79
C ALA A 342 -4.43 -7.31 -11.75
N ASP A 343 -3.58 -8.34 -11.61
CA ASP A 343 -2.49 -8.62 -12.53
C ASP A 343 -2.97 -9.56 -13.65
N ILE A 344 -3.01 -9.06 -14.88
CA ILE A 344 -3.37 -9.85 -16.06
C ILE A 344 -2.50 -11.10 -16.24
N ARG A 345 -1.27 -11.10 -15.72
CA ARG A 345 -0.32 -12.22 -15.87
C ARG A 345 -0.64 -13.39 -14.95
N GLU A 346 -1.23 -13.11 -13.81
CA GLU A 346 -1.67 -14.13 -12.85
C GLU A 346 -3.04 -14.69 -13.26
N VAL A 347 -3.91 -13.84 -13.81
CA VAL A 347 -5.28 -14.22 -14.21
C VAL A 347 -5.34 -14.81 -15.63
N GLY A 348 -4.41 -14.45 -16.51
CA GLY A 348 -4.38 -14.85 -17.93
C GLY A 348 -5.45 -14.18 -18.81
N THR A 349 -6.33 -13.37 -18.22
CA THR A 349 -7.36 -12.60 -18.91
C THR A 349 -7.47 -11.21 -18.30
N ARG A 350 -8.09 -10.25 -19.00
CA ARG A 350 -8.21 -8.86 -18.53
C ARG A 350 -8.99 -8.81 -17.20
N PRO A 351 -8.37 -8.40 -16.07
CA PRO A 351 -9.00 -8.44 -14.76
C PRO A 351 -9.96 -7.25 -14.53
N VAL A 352 -11.17 -7.33 -15.10
CA VAL A 352 -12.19 -6.25 -15.01
C VAL A 352 -12.51 -5.88 -13.55
N MET A 353 -12.62 -6.88 -12.66
CA MET A 353 -12.84 -6.65 -11.23
C MET A 353 -11.66 -5.92 -10.56
N GLY A 354 -10.43 -6.22 -10.98
CA GLY A 354 -9.23 -5.50 -10.58
C GLY A 354 -9.28 -4.03 -10.95
N TYR A 355 -9.71 -3.72 -12.17
CA TYR A 355 -9.85 -2.34 -12.65
C TYR A 355 -10.94 -1.57 -11.90
N ALA A 356 -12.10 -2.19 -11.68
CA ALA A 356 -13.20 -1.58 -10.94
C ALA A 356 -12.82 -1.31 -9.46
N ALA A 357 -12.15 -2.24 -8.81
CA ALA A 357 -11.65 -2.06 -7.44
C ALA A 357 -10.62 -0.92 -7.34
N ALA A 358 -9.71 -0.82 -8.31
CA ALA A 358 -8.76 0.28 -8.39
C ALA A 358 -9.46 1.63 -8.58
N ALA A 359 -10.46 1.68 -9.46
CA ALA A 359 -11.24 2.88 -9.73
C ALA A 359 -12.07 3.33 -8.51
N ALA A 360 -12.68 2.39 -7.77
CA ALA A 360 -13.37 2.70 -6.52
C ALA A 360 -12.40 3.29 -5.46
N LEU A 361 -11.19 2.72 -5.35
CA LEU A 361 -10.15 3.27 -4.47
C LEU A 361 -9.71 4.67 -4.90
N ALA A 362 -9.61 4.93 -6.22
CA ALA A 362 -9.28 6.25 -6.75
C ALA A 362 -10.38 7.29 -6.48
N VAL A 363 -11.65 6.92 -6.61
CA VAL A 363 -12.78 7.78 -6.23
C VAL A 363 -12.74 8.13 -4.75
N LEU A 364 -12.49 7.15 -3.88
CA LEU A 364 -12.36 7.39 -2.44
C LEU A 364 -11.21 8.36 -2.13
N ALA A 365 -10.06 8.18 -2.76
CA ALA A 365 -8.93 9.07 -2.60
C ALA A 365 -9.24 10.49 -3.13
N ALA A 366 -9.88 10.59 -4.30
CA ALA A 366 -10.32 11.84 -4.91
C ALA A 366 -11.30 12.60 -4.01
N PHE A 367 -12.27 11.89 -3.42
CA PHE A 367 -13.22 12.45 -2.46
C PHE A 367 -12.51 13.09 -1.27
N VAL A 368 -11.53 12.38 -0.67
CA VAL A 368 -10.73 12.89 0.46
C VAL A 368 -9.91 14.10 0.05
N ILE A 369 -9.24 14.05 -1.11
CA ILE A 369 -8.42 15.16 -1.63
C ILE A 369 -9.29 16.42 -1.82
N GLN A 370 -10.44 16.29 -2.48
CA GLN A 370 -11.34 17.42 -2.71
C GLN A 370 -11.89 18.01 -1.40
N LEU A 371 -12.23 17.14 -0.44
CA LEU A 371 -12.67 17.58 0.88
C LEU A 371 -11.57 18.37 1.60
N LEU A 372 -10.31 17.89 1.56
CA LEU A 372 -9.15 18.59 2.12
C LEU A 372 -8.93 19.95 1.45
N PHE A 373 -8.97 20.02 0.12
CA PHE A 373 -8.79 21.29 -0.61
C PHE A 373 -9.89 22.30 -0.28
N ARG A 374 -11.13 21.85 -0.06
CA ARG A 374 -12.22 22.71 0.38
C ARG A 374 -12.01 23.25 1.79
N PHE A 375 -11.40 22.45 2.68
CA PHE A 375 -11.02 22.95 4.00
C PHE A 375 -9.90 23.99 3.97
N VAL A 376 -9.14 24.10 2.88
CA VAL A 376 -8.17 25.19 2.70
C VAL A 376 -8.86 26.50 2.27
N GLN A 377 -10.13 26.44 1.81
CA GLN A 377 -10.84 27.62 1.30
C GLN A 377 -11.59 28.45 2.34
N GLY A 378 -12.20 27.80 3.32
CA GLY A 378 -12.98 28.50 4.35
C GLY A 378 -12.15 29.07 5.51
N GLY A 379 -10.82 29.03 5.44
CA GLY A 379 -9.89 29.38 6.51
C GLY A 379 -8.93 28.24 6.81
N THR A 380 -8.30 28.26 7.98
CA THR A 380 -7.59 27.07 8.46
C THR A 380 -8.59 25.93 8.65
N VAL A 381 -8.15 24.68 8.43
CA VAL A 381 -8.97 23.47 8.71
C VAL A 381 -9.65 23.59 10.08
N LEU A 382 -8.91 24.15 11.06
CA LEU A 382 -9.36 24.46 12.40
C LEU A 382 -10.57 25.40 12.51
N GLU A 383 -10.61 26.45 11.71
CA GLU A 383 -11.67 27.47 11.74
C GLU A 383 -12.97 26.93 11.17
N ILE A 384 -12.89 26.19 10.05
CA ILE A 384 -14.06 25.62 9.40
C ILE A 384 -14.70 24.58 10.28
N LEU A 385 -13.87 23.73 10.88
CA LEU A 385 -14.33 22.74 11.82
C LEU A 385 -14.97 23.38 13.06
N SER A 386 -14.42 24.50 13.53
CA SER A 386 -14.95 25.19 14.72
C SER A 386 -16.35 25.80 14.55
N LYS A 387 -16.80 25.99 13.31
CA LYS A 387 -18.13 26.54 13.01
C LYS A 387 -19.14 25.41 12.81
N PRO A 388 -20.19 25.31 13.65
CA PRO A 388 -21.20 24.26 13.51
C PRO A 388 -21.86 24.31 12.14
N GLY A 389 -22.06 23.13 11.52
CA GLY A 389 -22.69 22.97 10.21
C GLY A 389 -21.77 23.17 8.99
N GLN A 390 -20.59 23.78 9.14
CA GLN A 390 -19.71 23.99 7.98
C GLN A 390 -19.07 22.70 7.45
N PHE A 391 -18.75 21.74 8.33
CA PHE A 391 -18.27 20.42 7.91
C PHE A 391 -19.34 19.68 7.09
N THR A 392 -20.57 19.62 7.60
CA THR A 392 -21.71 18.99 6.92
C THR A 392 -21.98 19.67 5.57
N GLY A 393 -21.94 21.00 5.53
CA GLY A 393 -22.04 21.74 4.27
C GLY A 393 -20.92 21.38 3.30
N ALA A 394 -19.67 21.35 3.76
CA ALA A 394 -18.52 20.98 2.93
C ALA A 394 -18.63 19.55 2.38
N LEU A 395 -19.11 18.61 3.21
CA LEU A 395 -19.35 17.21 2.86
C LEU A 395 -20.47 17.08 1.82
N LEU A 396 -21.63 17.71 2.06
CA LEU A 396 -22.77 17.70 1.15
C LEU A 396 -22.40 18.31 -0.19
N THR A 397 -21.74 19.46 -0.20
CA THR A 397 -21.29 20.07 -1.45
C THR A 397 -20.16 19.29 -2.11
N ASN A 398 -19.46 18.38 -1.41
CA ASN A 398 -18.52 17.44 -2.04
C ASN A 398 -19.31 16.30 -2.70
N LEU A 399 -20.35 15.79 -2.04
CA LEU A 399 -21.26 14.78 -2.59
C LEU A 399 -22.05 15.30 -3.80
N GLU A 400 -22.48 16.56 -3.81
CA GLU A 400 -23.12 17.21 -4.97
C GLU A 400 -22.20 17.25 -6.21
N ARG A 401 -20.89 17.13 -6.01
CA ARG A 401 -19.88 17.10 -7.08
C ARG A 401 -19.59 15.67 -7.58
N TRP A 402 -20.48 14.72 -7.30
CA TRP A 402 -20.33 13.33 -7.72
C TRP A 402 -20.06 13.10 -9.23
N PRO A 403 -20.49 13.95 -10.18
CA PRO A 403 -20.13 13.74 -11.59
C PRO A 403 -18.61 13.74 -11.81
N TRP A 404 -17.85 14.50 -11.02
CA TRP A 404 -16.38 14.48 -11.09
C TRP A 404 -15.77 13.15 -10.62
N TYR A 405 -16.47 12.41 -9.77
CA TYR A 405 -16.05 11.07 -9.36
C TYR A 405 -16.29 10.05 -10.47
N VAL A 406 -17.30 10.25 -11.32
CA VAL A 406 -17.50 9.44 -12.54
C VAL A 406 -16.30 9.57 -13.47
N LEU A 407 -15.85 10.80 -13.74
CA LEU A 407 -14.63 11.07 -14.50
C LEU A 407 -13.42 10.33 -13.89
N THR A 408 -13.19 10.50 -12.58
CA THR A 408 -12.08 9.84 -11.87
C THR A 408 -12.14 8.32 -12.00
N PHE A 409 -13.31 7.72 -11.78
CA PHE A 409 -13.52 6.27 -11.87
C PHE A 409 -13.12 5.74 -13.25
N PHE A 410 -13.71 6.29 -14.30
CA PHE A 410 -13.49 5.81 -15.66
C PHE A 410 -12.09 6.14 -16.18
N THR A 411 -11.49 7.25 -15.76
CA THR A 411 -10.07 7.53 -16.00
C THR A 411 -9.17 6.43 -15.44
N THR A 412 -9.36 6.03 -14.17
CA THR A 412 -8.57 4.96 -13.55
C THR A 412 -8.77 3.62 -14.28
N VAL A 413 -10.01 3.28 -14.65
CA VAL A 413 -10.30 2.06 -15.43
C VAL A 413 -9.58 2.10 -16.78
N ALA A 414 -9.65 3.20 -17.52
CA ALA A 414 -9.02 3.30 -18.84
C ALA A 414 -7.48 3.22 -18.77
N ILE A 415 -6.86 3.84 -17.76
CA ILE A 415 -5.42 3.73 -17.51
C ILE A 415 -5.04 2.29 -17.20
N ALA A 416 -5.79 1.63 -16.30
CA ALA A 416 -5.55 0.24 -15.97
C ALA A 416 -5.74 -0.66 -17.20
N TRP A 417 -6.80 -0.46 -17.97
CA TRP A 417 -7.07 -1.23 -19.18
C TRP A 417 -5.97 -1.12 -20.24
N THR A 418 -5.52 0.11 -20.53
CA THR A 418 -4.50 0.37 -21.55
C THR A 418 -3.11 -0.12 -21.13
N ALA A 419 -2.79 -0.06 -19.84
CA ALA A 419 -1.53 -0.59 -19.30
C ALA A 419 -1.34 -2.11 -19.52
N ASP A 420 -2.42 -2.88 -19.74
CA ASP A 420 -2.38 -4.33 -20.02
C ASP A 420 -2.41 -4.68 -21.52
N ASN A 421 -2.43 -3.69 -22.42
CA ASN A 421 -2.33 -3.98 -23.84
C ASN A 421 -0.98 -4.63 -24.18
N HIS A 422 -0.99 -5.64 -25.05
CA HIS A 422 0.20 -6.37 -25.50
C HIS A 422 1.05 -6.96 -24.36
N TYR A 423 0.42 -7.40 -23.26
CA TYR A 423 1.16 -7.95 -22.11
C TYR A 423 1.96 -9.23 -22.44
N GLU A 424 1.54 -10.00 -23.45
CA GLU A 424 2.20 -11.24 -23.91
C GLU A 424 3.32 -10.98 -24.92
N SER A 425 3.32 -9.83 -25.61
CA SER A 425 4.31 -9.57 -26.67
C SER A 425 5.63 -9.07 -26.09
N ASP A 426 6.73 -9.66 -26.52
CA ASP A 426 8.08 -9.25 -26.13
C ASP A 426 8.41 -7.82 -26.57
N SER A 427 7.84 -7.38 -27.70
CA SER A 427 8.00 -6.02 -28.23
C SER A 427 6.66 -5.31 -28.41
N GLU A 428 6.64 -4.00 -28.16
CA GLU A 428 5.47 -3.16 -28.41
C GLU A 428 5.53 -2.70 -29.86
N PRO A 429 4.44 -2.83 -30.64
CA PRO A 429 4.42 -2.21 -31.95
C PRO A 429 4.50 -0.68 -31.81
N PRO A 430 5.25 0.02 -32.70
CA PRO A 430 5.42 1.47 -32.60
C PRO A 430 4.10 2.24 -32.79
N TRP A 431 3.13 1.65 -33.52
CA TRP A 431 1.80 2.24 -33.70
C TRP A 431 0.95 2.20 -32.43
N LEU A 432 1.21 1.27 -31.50
CA LEU A 432 0.39 1.10 -30.28
C LEU A 432 0.32 2.40 -29.49
N ARG A 433 1.46 3.08 -29.34
CA ARG A 433 1.55 4.33 -28.60
C ARG A 433 0.62 5.40 -29.16
N TRP A 434 0.58 5.55 -30.48
CA TRP A 434 -0.30 6.53 -31.14
C TRP A 434 -1.76 6.14 -31.03
N THR A 435 -2.08 4.85 -31.17
CA THR A 435 -3.46 4.36 -30.99
C THR A 435 -3.96 4.52 -29.55
N GLU A 436 -3.12 4.28 -28.55
CA GLU A 436 -3.44 4.52 -27.14
C GLU A 436 -3.60 6.01 -26.84
N THR A 437 -2.78 6.86 -27.48
CA THR A 437 -2.89 8.32 -27.38
C THR A 437 -4.22 8.83 -27.93
N LEU A 438 -4.56 8.45 -29.16
CA LEU A 438 -5.81 8.85 -29.82
C LEU A 438 -7.03 8.25 -29.10
N GLY A 439 -6.95 6.97 -28.72
CA GLY A 439 -8.01 6.28 -27.99
C GLY A 439 -8.29 6.92 -26.62
N MET A 440 -7.25 7.23 -25.84
CA MET A 440 -7.41 7.89 -24.55
C MET A 440 -7.88 9.34 -24.70
N ALA A 441 -7.42 10.07 -25.72
CA ALA A 441 -7.91 11.42 -26.01
C ALA A 441 -9.42 11.42 -26.33
N ALA A 442 -9.85 10.55 -27.25
CA ALA A 442 -11.26 10.41 -27.61
C ALA A 442 -12.11 9.95 -26.41
N PHE A 443 -11.63 8.99 -25.63
CA PHE A 443 -12.29 8.53 -24.42
C PHE A 443 -12.49 9.66 -23.40
N PHE A 444 -11.45 10.47 -23.16
CA PHE A 444 -11.51 11.60 -22.22
C PHE A 444 -12.42 12.74 -22.74
N CYS A 445 -12.46 12.96 -24.05
CA CYS A 445 -13.39 13.90 -24.68
C CYS A 445 -14.85 13.51 -24.36
N VAL A 446 -15.22 12.25 -24.65
CA VAL A 446 -16.57 11.72 -24.40
C VAL A 446 -16.88 11.69 -22.90
N LEU A 447 -15.93 11.27 -22.07
CA LEU A 447 -16.12 11.20 -20.63
C LEU A 447 -16.30 12.60 -20.00
N GLN A 448 -15.56 13.59 -20.47
CA GLN A 448 -15.73 14.98 -20.05
C GLN A 448 -17.08 15.54 -20.51
N TRP A 449 -17.50 15.23 -21.74
CA TRP A 449 -18.83 15.59 -22.24
C TRP A 449 -19.94 15.03 -21.33
N ILE A 450 -19.90 13.73 -21.04
CA ILE A 450 -20.87 13.08 -20.13
C ILE A 450 -20.86 13.74 -18.75
N THR A 451 -19.67 14.01 -18.21
CA THR A 451 -19.53 14.67 -16.90
C THR A 451 -20.15 16.07 -16.91
N LEU A 452 -20.00 16.83 -17.99
CA LEU A 452 -20.63 18.14 -18.15
C LEU A 452 -22.16 18.04 -18.22
N GLN A 453 -22.70 17.07 -18.97
CA GLN A 453 -24.15 16.86 -19.03
C GLN A 453 -24.73 16.54 -17.64
N LEU A 454 -24.07 15.64 -16.90
CA LEU A 454 -24.45 15.33 -15.52
C LEU A 454 -24.34 16.56 -14.60
N LEU A 455 -23.33 17.41 -14.79
CA LEU A 455 -23.21 18.65 -14.02
C LEU A 455 -24.31 19.64 -14.38
N VAL A 456 -24.71 19.77 -15.65
CA VAL A 456 -25.80 20.67 -16.04
C VAL A 456 -27.13 20.18 -15.46
N GLU A 457 -27.37 18.88 -15.44
CA GLU A 457 -28.61 18.28 -14.94
C GLU A 457 -28.72 18.31 -13.41
N PHE A 458 -27.63 18.01 -12.69
CA PHE A 458 -27.68 17.80 -11.24
C PHE A 458 -27.04 18.92 -10.40
N SER A 459 -26.32 19.88 -11.01
CA SER A 459 -25.73 20.99 -10.25
C SER A 459 -26.79 22.06 -9.93
N PRO A 460 -26.80 22.60 -8.70
CA PRO A 460 -27.67 23.74 -8.37
C PRO A 460 -27.30 25.04 -9.11
N HIS A 461 -26.13 25.07 -9.76
CA HIS A 461 -25.58 26.24 -10.44
C HIS A 461 -25.03 25.86 -11.83
N PRO A 462 -25.88 25.53 -12.82
CA PRO A 462 -25.45 25.18 -14.17
C PRO A 462 -24.76 26.35 -14.90
N GLU A 463 -25.12 27.60 -14.56
CA GLU A 463 -24.59 28.83 -15.17
C GLU A 463 -23.08 29.01 -15.01
N ARG A 464 -22.46 28.34 -14.03
CA ARG A 464 -21.01 28.41 -13.79
C ARG A 464 -20.18 27.75 -14.90
N TRP A 465 -20.81 26.86 -15.66
CA TRP A 465 -20.17 26.04 -16.69
C TRP A 465 -20.48 26.54 -18.10
N ALA A 466 -21.53 27.34 -18.24
CA ALA A 466 -21.97 27.93 -19.49
C ALA A 466 -20.83 28.71 -20.18
N GLY A 467 -20.53 28.37 -21.43
CA GLY A 467 -19.49 29.00 -22.25
C GLY A 467 -18.06 28.51 -21.97
N LYS A 468 -17.85 27.56 -21.04
CA LYS A 468 -16.54 26.95 -20.74
C LYS A 468 -16.44 25.48 -21.18
N GLU A 469 -17.51 24.92 -21.74
CA GLU A 469 -17.66 23.50 -22.06
C GLU A 469 -16.56 23.05 -23.02
N LEU A 470 -16.41 23.75 -24.14
CA LEU A 470 -15.41 23.43 -25.15
C LEU A 470 -13.99 23.47 -24.56
N GLN A 471 -13.70 24.48 -23.73
CA GLN A 471 -12.39 24.61 -23.09
C GLN A 471 -12.12 23.44 -22.14
N MET A 472 -13.11 23.04 -21.34
CA MET A 472 -12.99 21.91 -20.42
C MET A 472 -12.81 20.58 -21.17
N ILE A 473 -13.56 20.37 -22.27
CA ILE A 473 -13.44 19.20 -23.14
C ILE A 473 -12.05 19.14 -23.77
N LEU A 474 -11.57 20.24 -24.36
CA LEU A 474 -10.25 20.28 -24.99
C LEU A 474 -9.12 20.02 -23.98
N ARG A 475 -9.19 20.64 -22.78
CA ARG A 475 -8.21 20.40 -21.71
C ARG A 475 -8.18 18.93 -21.30
N THR A 476 -9.33 18.34 -20.99
CA THR A 476 -9.41 16.94 -20.56
C THR A 476 -9.00 15.99 -21.68
N THR A 477 -9.31 16.30 -22.95
CA THR A 477 -8.87 15.55 -24.13
C THR A 477 -7.35 15.51 -24.24
N LEU A 478 -6.68 16.66 -24.07
CA LEU A 478 -5.22 16.73 -24.11
C LEU A 478 -4.56 16.02 -22.94
N VAL A 479 -5.14 16.12 -21.73
CA VAL A 479 -4.69 15.32 -20.58
C VAL A 479 -4.82 13.83 -20.89
N GLY A 480 -5.94 13.40 -21.48
CA GLY A 480 -6.14 12.03 -21.95
C GLY A 480 -5.08 11.59 -22.97
N ALA A 481 -4.75 12.45 -23.94
CA ALA A 481 -3.69 12.21 -24.90
C ALA A 481 -2.32 12.03 -24.22
N CYS A 482 -1.95 12.94 -23.31
CA CYS A 482 -0.70 12.84 -22.55
C CYS A 482 -0.63 11.53 -21.74
N ILE A 483 -1.72 11.18 -21.04
CA ILE A 483 -1.81 9.94 -20.28
C ILE A 483 -1.64 8.74 -21.21
N GLY A 484 -2.37 8.66 -22.33
CA GLY A 484 -2.28 7.57 -23.30
C GLY A 484 -0.89 7.43 -23.94
N PHE A 485 -0.20 8.54 -24.16
CA PHE A 485 1.14 8.54 -24.78
C PHE A 485 2.25 8.09 -23.82
N PHE A 486 2.15 8.44 -22.54
CA PHE A 486 3.22 8.23 -21.56
C PHE A 486 2.96 7.03 -20.63
N VAL A 487 1.76 6.94 -20.05
CA VAL A 487 1.51 6.03 -18.92
C VAL A 487 1.61 4.54 -19.30
N PRO A 488 0.89 4.03 -20.31
CA PRO A 488 0.94 2.61 -20.65
C PRO A 488 2.35 2.20 -21.10
N HIS A 489 3.01 3.06 -21.86
CA HIS A 489 4.36 2.80 -22.36
C HIS A 489 5.41 2.78 -21.24
N PHE A 490 5.40 3.77 -20.33
CA PHE A 490 6.30 3.76 -19.18
C PHE A 490 6.06 2.53 -18.31
N TYR A 491 4.80 2.19 -18.07
CA TYR A 491 4.43 1.00 -17.32
C TYR A 491 5.07 -0.26 -17.93
N ARG A 492 4.76 -0.53 -19.21
CA ARG A 492 5.27 -1.73 -19.90
C ARG A 492 6.79 -1.73 -20.04
N ARG A 493 7.41 -0.58 -20.34
CA ARG A 493 8.88 -0.46 -20.42
C ARG A 493 9.54 -0.73 -19.07
N SER A 494 9.05 -0.16 -17.98
CA SER A 494 9.59 -0.43 -16.63
C SER A 494 9.46 -1.91 -16.28
N PHE A 495 8.35 -2.54 -16.66
CA PHE A 495 8.18 -3.99 -16.51
C PHE A 495 9.11 -4.82 -17.39
N ARG A 496 9.36 -4.42 -18.64
CA ARG A 496 10.26 -5.14 -19.56
C ARG A 496 11.73 -4.95 -19.25
N GLN A 497 12.17 -3.75 -18.86
CA GLN A 497 13.53 -3.53 -18.36
C GLN A 497 13.79 -4.40 -17.14
N THR A 498 12.75 -4.59 -16.33
CA THR A 498 12.79 -5.55 -15.23
C THR A 498 12.91 -6.98 -15.75
N GLN A 499 12.42 -7.37 -16.93
CA GLN A 499 12.51 -8.72 -17.53
C GLN A 499 13.75 -8.99 -18.43
N ALA A 500 14.31 -7.98 -19.10
CA ALA A 500 15.28 -8.17 -20.18
C ALA A 500 16.76 -8.30 -19.76
N VAL A 501 17.09 -8.38 -18.46
CA VAL A 501 18.48 -8.63 -18.03
C VAL A 501 18.90 -10.02 -18.54
N PRO A 502 19.77 -10.11 -19.58
CA PRO A 502 20.02 -11.36 -20.27
C PRO A 502 20.82 -12.31 -19.37
N VAL A 503 20.50 -13.59 -19.38
CA VAL A 503 21.39 -14.62 -18.84
C VAL A 503 22.66 -14.53 -19.69
N ARG A 504 23.75 -13.98 -19.14
CA ARG A 504 25.06 -14.30 -19.72
C ARG A 504 25.18 -15.79 -19.47
N SER A 505 25.01 -16.59 -20.53
CA SER A 505 25.36 -18.00 -20.50
C SER A 505 26.69 -18.10 -19.76
N PRO A 506 26.83 -18.97 -18.74
CA PRO A 506 28.12 -19.16 -18.09
C PRO A 506 29.13 -19.30 -19.21
N VAL A 507 30.13 -18.42 -19.22
CA VAL A 507 31.23 -18.54 -20.16
C VAL A 507 31.74 -19.95 -19.94
N THR A 508 31.42 -20.86 -20.85
CA THR A 508 32.06 -22.15 -20.93
C THR A 508 33.52 -21.78 -21.13
N LEU A 509 34.27 -21.79 -20.02
CA LEU A 509 35.71 -21.91 -20.04
C LEU A 509 35.96 -23.29 -20.63
N THR A 510 35.79 -23.40 -21.95
CA THR A 510 36.38 -24.48 -22.74
C THR A 510 37.86 -24.42 -22.40
N GLN A 511 38.27 -25.45 -21.67
CA GLN A 511 39.62 -25.74 -21.29
C GLN A 511 40.50 -25.61 -22.54
N ALA A 512 41.32 -24.56 -22.58
CA ALA A 512 42.56 -24.63 -23.32
C ALA A 512 43.49 -25.52 -22.48
N VAL A 513 43.51 -26.80 -22.82
CA VAL A 513 44.62 -27.72 -22.50
C VAL A 513 45.64 -27.58 -23.59
#